data_AF-A0A8T6G5B5-F1
#
_entry.id   AF-A0A8T6G5B5-F1
#
_cell.length_a   1.000
_cell.length_b   1.000
_cell.length_c   1.000
_cell.angle_alpha   90.00
_cell.angle_beta   90.00
_cell.angle_gamma   90.00
#
_symmetry.space_group_name_H-M   'P 1'
#
loop_
_entity.id
_entity.type
_entity.pdbx_description
1 polymer ?
#
loop_
_entity_poly.entity_id
_entity_poly.type
_entity_poly.pdbx_seq_one_letter_code
_entity_poly.pdbx_strand_id
1 'polypeptide(L)'
;MREVYQNEDDTNVVDGTLEEMVREGARRMLAAALEEEVNVFLGRDRYERSEEFRGYRNGHHPSRELTVGVSAVEVKVPRVSDVPAEVSANG
;
A
#
# COMPACT_ATOMS: atom_id res chain seq x y z
N MET A 1 46.82 20.37 21.48
CA MET A 1 45.41 20.80 21.45
C MET A 1 44.77 20.04 20.29
N ARG A 2 43.97 19.01 20.59
CA ARG A 2 43.47 18.02 19.61
C ARG A 2 42.01 18.37 19.31
N GLU A 3 41.74 18.84 18.09
CA GLU A 3 40.37 18.97 17.60
C GLU A 3 39.80 17.56 17.42
N VAL A 4 38.75 17.26 18.18
CA VAL A 4 37.95 16.06 18.04
C VAL A 4 36.67 16.49 17.34
N TYR A 5 36.65 16.40 16.02
CA TYR A 5 35.40 16.46 15.26
C TYR A 5 34.73 15.10 15.42
N GLN A 6 33.80 15.02 16.36
CA GLN A 6 32.80 13.95 16.41
C GLN A 6 31.91 14.11 15.17
N ASN A 7 31.97 13.14 14.25
CA ASN A 7 31.02 13.03 13.14
C ASN A 7 29.74 12.36 13.69
N GLU A 8 28.80 13.14 14.22
CA GLU A 8 27.48 12.65 14.66
C GLU A 8 26.54 12.36 13.47
N ASP A 9 26.92 12.80 12.27
CA ASP A 9 26.13 12.67 11.04
C ASP A 9 26.18 11.26 10.42
N ASP A 10 27.29 10.52 10.58
CA ASP A 10 27.46 9.21 9.90
C ASP A 10 26.55 8.11 10.48
N THR A 11 26.23 8.16 11.77
CA THR A 11 25.27 7.24 12.41
C THR A 11 23.83 7.48 11.98
N ASN A 12 23.46 8.74 11.68
CA ASN A 12 22.09 9.11 11.32
C ASN A 12 21.72 8.68 9.89
N VAL A 13 22.71 8.63 8.99
CA VAL A 13 22.52 8.18 7.60
C VAL A 13 22.10 6.71 7.55
N VAL A 14 22.70 5.85 8.37
CA VAL A 14 22.37 4.41 8.39
C VAL A 14 20.95 4.18 8.92
N ASP A 15 20.56 4.85 10.00
CA ASP A 15 19.19 4.75 10.56
C ASP A 15 18.14 5.29 9.57
N GLY A 16 18.41 6.43 8.91
CA GLY A 16 17.53 6.98 7.86
C GLY A 16 17.33 6.00 6.70
N THR A 17 18.37 5.29 6.27
CA THR A 17 18.25 4.29 5.19
C THR A 17 17.42 3.07 5.61
N LEU A 18 17.54 2.62 6.87
CA LEU A 18 16.76 1.50 7.38
C LEU A 18 15.28 1.87 7.56
N GLU A 19 15.00 3.04 8.11
CA GLU A 19 13.63 3.55 8.24
C GLU A 19 12.95 3.71 6.88
N GLU A 20 13.67 4.22 5.87
CA GLU A 20 13.17 4.30 4.50
C GLU A 20 12.90 2.91 3.90
N MET A 21 13.80 1.95 4.09
CA MET A 21 13.60 0.57 3.65
C MET A 21 12.38 -0.06 4.31
N VAL A 22 12.19 0.14 5.62
CA VAL A 22 11.02 -0.36 6.36
C VAL A 22 9.74 0.29 5.86
N ARG A 23 9.74 1.62 5.69
CA ARG A 23 8.59 2.38 5.18
C ARG A 23 8.19 1.91 3.79
N GLU A 24 9.17 1.69 2.91
CA GLU A 24 8.94 1.18 1.56
C GLU A 24 8.45 -0.27 1.56
N GLY A 25 9.05 -1.12 2.40
CA GLY A 25 8.60 -2.50 2.58
C GLY A 25 7.15 -2.55 3.05
N ALA A 26 6.79 -1.74 4.06
CA ALA A 26 5.43 -1.62 4.56
C ALA A 26 4.46 -1.14 3.47
N ARG A 27 4.84 -0.12 2.69
CA ARG A 27 4.05 0.37 1.55
C ARG A 27 3.73 -0.75 0.55
N ARG A 28 4.74 -1.53 0.17
CA ARG A 28 4.59 -2.65 -0.78
C ARG A 28 3.72 -3.76 -0.23
N MET A 29 3.92 -4.14 1.04
CA MET A 29 3.12 -5.17 1.69
C MET A 29 1.65 -4.76 1.78
N LEU A 30 1.37 -3.51 2.17
CA LEU A 30 0.00 -2.98 2.24
C LEU A 30 -0.65 -2.92 0.86
N ALA A 31 0.07 -2.45 -0.17
CA ALA A 31 -0.44 -2.44 -1.54
C ALA A 31 -0.78 -3.86 -2.03
N ALA A 32 0.11 -4.83 -1.80
CA ALA A 32 -0.12 -6.22 -2.17
C ALA A 32 -1.33 -6.84 -1.45
N ALA A 33 -1.47 -6.59 -0.15
CA ALA A 33 -2.60 -7.07 0.63
C ALA A 33 -3.94 -6.51 0.12
N LEU A 34 -4.00 -5.21 -0.18
CA LEU A 34 -5.21 -4.57 -0.71
C LEU A 34 -5.58 -5.05 -2.13
N GLU A 35 -4.59 -5.29 -2.98
CA GLU A 35 -4.85 -5.89 -4.31
C GLU A 35 -5.37 -7.32 -4.15
N GLU A 36 -4.85 -8.09 -3.19
CA GLU A 36 -5.33 -9.44 -2.91
C GLU A 36 -6.76 -9.45 -2.36
N GLU A 37 -7.13 -8.51 -1.48
CA GLU A 37 -8.53 -8.34 -1.06
C GLU A 37 -9.46 -8.13 -2.27
N VAL A 38 -9.03 -7.35 -3.26
CA VAL A 38 -9.80 -7.14 -4.49
C VAL A 38 -9.81 -8.38 -5.38
N ASN A 39 -8.71 -9.15 -5.47
CA ASN A 39 -8.68 -10.43 -6.18
C ASN A 39 -9.71 -11.40 -5.60
N VAL A 40 -9.70 -11.55 -4.27
CA VAL A 40 -10.63 -12.41 -3.52
C VAL A 40 -12.08 -11.95 -3.71
N PHE A 41 -12.34 -10.64 -3.62
CA PHE A 41 -13.68 -10.09 -3.82
C PHE A 41 -14.20 -10.38 -5.23
N LEU A 42 -13.40 -10.10 -6.26
CA LEU A 42 -13.77 -10.30 -7.67
C LEU A 42 -13.76 -11.76 -8.10
N GLY A 43 -13.15 -12.65 -7.30
CA GLY A 43 -13.00 -14.07 -7.61
C GLY A 43 -12.11 -14.34 -8.83
N ARG A 44 -11.17 -13.43 -9.12
CA ARG A 44 -10.27 -13.51 -10.28
C ARG A 44 -9.06 -12.61 -10.13
N ASP A 45 -7.94 -13.03 -10.70
CA ASP A 45 -6.75 -12.20 -10.81
C ASP A 45 -6.92 -11.05 -11.81
N ARG A 46 -5.91 -10.19 -11.87
CA ARG A 46 -5.87 -9.10 -12.85
C ARG A 46 -5.82 -9.69 -14.26
N TYR A 47 -6.76 -9.24 -15.11
CA TYR A 47 -6.94 -9.70 -16.50
C TYR A 47 -7.43 -11.14 -16.66
N GLU A 48 -7.66 -11.86 -15.57
CA GLU A 48 -8.31 -13.16 -15.63
C GLU A 48 -9.81 -12.99 -15.94
N ARG A 49 -10.36 -13.97 -16.65
CA ARG A 49 -11.80 -14.05 -16.91
C ARG A 49 -12.41 -14.96 -15.86
N SER A 50 -13.47 -14.48 -15.20
CA SER A 50 -14.34 -15.30 -14.36
C SER A 50 -15.67 -15.52 -15.09
N GLU A 51 -16.30 -16.64 -14.80
CA GLU A 51 -17.66 -16.95 -15.27
C GLU A 51 -18.71 -16.10 -14.54
N GLU A 52 -18.43 -15.67 -13.30
CA GLU A 52 -19.29 -14.82 -12.49
C GLU A 52 -18.82 -13.37 -12.54
N PHE A 53 -19.73 -12.44 -12.89
CA PHE A 53 -19.45 -11.02 -12.86
C PHE A 53 -19.68 -10.45 -11.46
N ARG A 54 -18.61 -9.95 -10.81
CA ARG A 54 -18.66 -9.32 -9.48
C ARG A 54 -18.17 -7.85 -9.47
N GLY A 55 -17.97 -7.25 -10.65
CA GLY A 55 -17.50 -5.87 -10.81
C GLY A 55 -16.20 -5.72 -11.61
N TYR A 56 -15.75 -4.47 -11.73
CA TYR A 56 -14.51 -4.07 -12.43
C TYR A 56 -13.52 -3.38 -11.50
N ARG A 57 -12.22 -3.62 -11.72
CA ARG A 57 -11.15 -2.79 -11.14
C ARG A 57 -11.15 -1.43 -11.85
N ASN A 58 -11.36 -0.35 -11.09
CA ASN A 58 -11.54 1.00 -11.63
C ASN A 58 -10.58 2.01 -10.98
N GLY A 59 -9.28 1.73 -11.16
CA GLY A 59 -8.19 2.55 -10.63
C GLY A 59 -8.05 2.44 -9.12
N HIS A 60 -7.65 3.55 -8.49
CA HIS A 60 -7.42 3.64 -7.06
C HIS A 60 -8.09 4.91 -6.51
N HIS A 61 -8.46 4.87 -5.23
CA HIS A 61 -8.84 6.07 -4.49
C HIS A 61 -7.65 7.05 -4.35
N PRO A 62 -7.92 8.33 -4.02
CA PRO A 62 -6.86 9.25 -3.63
C PRO A 62 -5.95 8.64 -2.56
N SER A 63 -4.66 8.96 -2.61
CA SER A 63 -3.75 8.47 -1.58
C SER A 63 -4.13 9.00 -0.21
N ARG A 64 -3.87 8.18 0.80
CA ARG A 64 -4.01 8.53 2.21
C ARG A 64 -2.84 7.97 3.00
N GLU A 65 -2.54 8.60 4.12
CA GLU A 65 -1.50 8.11 5.02
C GLU A 65 -2.08 7.13 6.05
N LEU A 66 -1.33 6.06 6.28
CA LEU A 66 -1.56 5.12 7.37
C LEU A 66 -0.36 5.13 8.30
N THR A 67 -0.62 5.23 9.61
CA THR A 67 0.44 5.08 10.62
C THR A 67 0.75 3.60 10.81
N VAL A 68 1.99 3.22 10.50
CA VAL A 68 2.53 1.87 10.71
C VAL A 68 3.70 1.97 11.68
N GLY A 69 3.52 1.46 12.90
CA GLY A 69 4.47 1.68 13.98
C GLY A 69 4.60 3.17 14.29
N VAL A 70 5.81 3.73 14.08
CA VAL A 70 6.12 5.16 14.28
C VAL A 70 6.17 5.96 12.97
N SER A 71 5.91 5.34 11.82
CA SER A 71 6.04 5.98 10.50
C SER A 71 4.69 6.13 9.79
N ALA A 72 4.52 7.25 9.09
CA ALA A 72 3.45 7.41 8.10
C ALA A 72 3.83 6.69 6.80
N VAL A 73 2.87 5.94 6.24
CA VAL A 73 3.00 5.20 4.98
C VAL A 73 1.88 5.64 4.04
N GLU A 74 2.23 6.18 2.89
CA GLU A 74 1.26 6.53 1.85
C GLU A 74 0.69 5.25 1.20
N VAL A 75 -0.63 5.16 1.12
CA VAL A 75 -1.35 4.01 0.54
C VAL A 75 -2.40 4.47 -0.46
N LYS A 76 -2.54 3.74 -1.57
CA LYS A 76 -3.58 3.92 -2.58
C LYS A 76 -4.46 2.67 -2.62
N VAL A 77 -5.71 2.81 -2.20
CA VAL A 77 -6.66 1.68 -2.13
C VAL A 77 -7.22 1.41 -3.52
N PRO A 78 -7.13 0.17 -4.05
CA PRO A 78 -7.74 -0.17 -5.33
C PRO A 78 -9.26 -0.01 -5.25
N ARG A 79 -9.86 0.52 -6.31
CA ARG A 79 -11.29 0.76 -6.38
C ARG A 79 -11.96 -0.32 -7.22
N VAL A 80 -13.09 -0.82 -6.73
CA VAL A 80 -14.01 -1.65 -7.51
C VAL A 80 -15.24 -0.81 -7.88
N SER A 81 -15.75 -0.97 -9.09
CA SER A 81 -16.99 -0.33 -9.53
C SER A 81 -17.90 -1.31 -10.27
N ASP A 82 -19.15 -0.88 -10.46
CA ASP A 82 -20.18 -1.61 -11.20
C ASP A 82 -20.42 -3.00 -10.58
N VAL A 83 -20.41 -3.07 -9.24
CA VAL A 83 -20.69 -4.32 -8.54
C VAL A 83 -22.20 -4.64 -8.63
N PRO A 84 -22.56 -5.93 -8.67
CA PRO A 84 -23.97 -6.33 -8.66
C PRO A 84 -24.72 -5.81 -7.43
N ALA A 85 -26.02 -5.53 -7.58
CA ALA A 85 -26.85 -4.94 -6.53
C ALA A 85 -26.97 -5.86 -5.30
N GLU A 86 -26.79 -7.18 -5.47
CA GLU A 86 -26.77 -8.12 -4.35
C GLU A 86 -25.54 -7.93 -3.45
N VAL A 87 -24.47 -7.29 -3.97
CA VAL A 87 -23.19 -7.11 -3.29
C VAL A 87 -23.05 -5.71 -2.68
N SER A 88 -23.50 -4.66 -3.39
CA SER A 88 -23.61 -3.29 -2.86
C SER A 88 -24.79 -2.57 -3.49
N ALA A 89 -25.65 -1.99 -2.67
CA ALA A 89 -26.81 -1.22 -3.14
C ALA A 89 -26.42 0.07 -3.90
N ASN A 90 -25.19 0.55 -3.73
CA ASN A 90 -24.72 1.83 -4.28
C ASN A 90 -23.66 1.69 -5.38
N GLY A 91 -23.35 0.46 -5.80
CA GLY A 91 -22.29 0.17 -6.78
C GLY A 91 -20.88 0.33 -6.26
#